data_AF-A0A0F4RM46-F1
#
_entry.id   AF-A0A0F4RM46-F1
#
_cell.length_a   1.000
_cell.length_b   1.000
_cell.length_c   1.000
_cell.angle_alpha   90.00
_cell.angle_beta   90.00
_cell.angle_gamma   90.00
#
_symmetry.space_group_name_H-M   'P 1'
#
loop_
_entity.id
_entity.type
_entity.pdbx_description
1 polymer ?
#
loop_
_entity_poly.entity_id
_entity_poly.type
_entity_poly.pdbx_seq_one_letter_code
_entity_poly.pdbx_strand_id
1 'polypeptide(L)'
;MPLTLRVIFHGIRSAWVGLMIMVIGWIGFVPATPVERSALRSPIGVERPAGLIPMRIARAMVHFAPDRAARLLSEASDGEISPELAGMMLRQIAKGNPADQTDTTINNRGINGPKFITVD
;
A
#
# COMPACT_ATOMS: atom_id res chain seq x y z
N MET A 1 24.49 -12.81 35.54
CA MET A 1 23.48 -11.77 35.23
C MET A 1 22.36 -11.85 36.26
N PRO A 2 21.91 -10.72 36.82
CA PRO A 2 20.81 -10.70 37.79
C PRO A 2 19.51 -11.24 37.17
N LEU A 3 18.67 -11.90 37.98
CA LEU A 3 17.43 -12.56 37.57
C LEU A 3 16.50 -11.61 36.78
N THR A 4 16.40 -10.36 37.24
CA THR A 4 15.62 -9.28 36.62
C THR A 4 16.02 -9.05 35.16
N LEU A 5 17.32 -8.96 34.87
CA LEU A 5 17.84 -8.78 33.52
C LEU A 5 17.52 -9.98 32.62
N ARG A 6 17.58 -11.20 33.17
CA ARG A 6 17.24 -12.43 32.43
C ARG A 6 15.76 -12.48 32.08
N VAL A 7 14.88 -12.09 33.01
CA VAL A 7 13.42 -12.02 32.79
C VAL A 7 13.09 -10.95 31.74
N ILE A 8 13.66 -9.74 31.86
CA ILE A 8 13.43 -8.66 30.88
C ILE A 8 13.89 -9.10 29.49
N PHE A 9 15.08 -9.67 29.36
CA PHE A 9 15.60 -10.15 28.08
C PHE A 9 14.67 -11.21 27.45
N HIS A 10 14.23 -12.20 28.23
CA HIS A 10 13.32 -13.23 27.72
C HIS A 10 11.93 -12.68 27.41
N GLY A 11 11.43 -11.71 28.17
CA GLY A 11 10.15 -11.04 27.92
C GLY A 11 10.16 -10.22 26.63
N ILE A 12 11.22 -9.46 26.38
CA ILE A 12 11.36 -8.72 25.11
C ILE A 12 11.48 -9.69 23.94
N ARG A 13 12.30 -10.74 24.10
CA ARG A 13 12.48 -11.75 23.06
C ARG A 13 11.17 -12.48 22.74
N SER A 14 10.41 -12.89 23.75
CA SER A 14 9.13 -13.57 23.54
C SER A 14 8.10 -12.65 22.91
N ALA A 15 8.04 -11.37 23.32
CA ALA A 15 7.20 -10.37 22.68
C ALA A 15 7.55 -10.19 21.19
N TRP A 16 8.84 -10.11 20.86
CA TRP A 16 9.30 -10.00 19.47
C TRP A 16 8.92 -11.22 18.63
N VAL A 17 9.14 -12.43 19.16
CA VAL A 17 8.78 -13.68 18.48
C VAL A 17 7.26 -13.76 18.31
N GLY A 18 6.48 -13.42 19.34
CA GLY A 18 5.02 -13.38 19.27
C GLY A 18 4.51 -12.39 18.22
N LEU A 19 5.11 -11.20 18.15
CA LEU A 19 4.80 -10.20 17.12
C LEU A 19 5.10 -10.73 15.71
N MET A 20 6.25 -11.36 15.50
CA MET A 20 6.60 -11.95 14.20
C MET A 20 5.60 -13.04 13.78
N ILE A 21 5.23 -13.94 14.70
CA ILE A 21 4.24 -14.99 14.45
C ILE A 21 2.88 -14.37 14.12
N MET A 22 2.45 -13.36 14.87
CA MET A 22 1.19 -12.66 14.62
C MET A 22 1.16 -12.02 13.24
N VAL A 23 2.22 -11.30 12.85
CA VAL A 23 2.29 -10.61 11.55
C VAL A 23 2.32 -11.62 10.40
N ILE A 24 3.16 -12.66 10.47
CA ILE A 24 3.23 -13.70 9.44
C ILE A 24 1.90 -14.46 9.35
N GLY A 25 1.30 -14.77 10.50
CA GLY A 25 -0.02 -15.35 10.62
C GLY A 25 -1.08 -14.52 9.90
N TRP A 26 -1.10 -13.22 10.15
CA TRP A 26 -2.03 -12.29 9.52
C TRP A 26 -1.83 -12.21 8.00
N ILE A 27 -0.60 -12.12 7.51
CA ILE A 27 -0.32 -12.04 6.06
C ILE A 27 -0.74 -13.33 5.36
N GLY A 28 -0.39 -14.49 5.91
CA GLY A 28 -0.54 -15.78 5.23
C GLY A 28 -1.87 -16.50 5.46
N PHE A 29 -2.48 -16.35 6.64
CA PHE A 29 -3.61 -17.19 7.05
C PHE A 29 -4.96 -16.48 7.02
N VAL A 30 -5.00 -15.17 7.27
CA VAL A 30 -6.26 -14.40 7.34
C VAL A 30 -6.83 -14.19 5.93
N PRO A 31 -8.12 -14.49 5.67
CA PRO A 31 -8.73 -14.29 4.36
C PRO A 31 -8.81 -12.81 3.96
N ALA A 32 -9.04 -12.53 2.69
CA ALA A 32 -9.16 -11.16 2.20
C ALA A 32 -10.40 -10.45 2.76
N THR A 33 -10.20 -9.25 3.30
CA THR A 33 -11.28 -8.33 3.67
C THR A 33 -11.99 -7.79 2.42
N PRO A 34 -13.21 -7.24 2.55
CA PRO A 34 -13.92 -6.64 1.41
C PRO A 34 -13.12 -5.56 0.67
N VAL A 35 -12.37 -4.73 1.43
CA VAL A 35 -11.53 -3.65 0.90
C VAL A 35 -10.32 -4.20 0.14
N GLU A 36 -9.68 -5.26 0.63
CA GLU A 36 -8.57 -5.90 -0.08
C GLU A 36 -9.06 -6.58 -1.35
N ARG A 37 -10.25 -7.19 -1.31
CA ARG A 37 -10.86 -7.80 -2.48
C ARG A 37 -11.21 -6.78 -3.56
N SER A 38 -11.77 -5.63 -3.18
CA SER A 38 -12.06 -4.54 -4.12
C SER A 38 -10.78 -3.96 -4.73
N ALA A 39 -9.72 -3.78 -3.92
CA ALA A 39 -8.43 -3.31 -4.40
C ALA A 39 -7.79 -4.27 -5.40
N LEU A 40 -7.95 -5.59 -5.19
CA LEU A 40 -7.43 -6.63 -6.08
C LEU A 40 -8.39 -6.98 -7.23
N ARG A 41 -9.54 -6.30 -7.34
CA ARG A 41 -10.60 -6.58 -8.33
C ARG A 41 -10.98 -8.07 -8.39
N SER A 42 -10.97 -8.74 -7.24
CA SER A 42 -11.20 -10.18 -7.17
C SER A 42 -12.69 -10.53 -7.04
N PRO A 43 -13.15 -11.62 -7.67
CA PRO A 43 -14.53 -12.08 -7.55
C PRO A 43 -14.95 -12.39 -6.10
N ILE A 44 -16.24 -12.21 -5.83
CA ILE A 44 -16.86 -12.63 -4.56
C ILE A 44 -16.78 -14.16 -4.47
N GLY A 45 -16.38 -14.69 -3.31
CA GLY A 45 -16.19 -16.13 -3.09
C GLY A 45 -14.73 -16.60 -3.16
N VAL A 46 -13.80 -15.76 -3.63
CA VAL A 46 -12.37 -16.06 -3.54
C VAL A 46 -11.85 -15.60 -2.17
N GLU A 47 -11.53 -16.57 -1.30
CA GLU A 47 -11.00 -16.30 0.05
C GLU A 47 -9.58 -15.72 0.01
N ARG A 48 -8.76 -16.19 -0.93
CA ARG A 48 -7.37 -15.76 -1.12
C ARG A 48 -7.11 -15.34 -2.57
N PRO A 49 -7.40 -14.08 -2.92
CA PRO A 49 -7.07 -13.55 -4.23
C PRO A 49 -5.57 -13.55 -4.50
N ALA A 50 -5.21 -13.78 -5.77
CA ALA A 50 -3.86 -13.55 -6.24
C ALA A 50 -3.45 -12.11 -5.93
N GLY A 51 -2.24 -11.91 -5.41
CA GLY A 51 -1.75 -10.59 -5.03
C GLY A 51 -2.08 -10.14 -3.59
N LEU A 52 -2.85 -10.91 -2.80
CA LEU A 52 -3.16 -10.54 -1.41
C LEU A 52 -1.90 -10.40 -0.54
N ILE A 53 -1.03 -11.42 -0.59
CA ILE A 53 0.22 -11.45 0.16
C ILE A 53 1.12 -10.26 -0.21
N PRO A 54 1.49 -10.04 -1.48
CA PRO A 54 2.36 -8.92 -1.84
C PRO A 54 1.69 -7.56 -1.55
N MET A 55 0.38 -7.42 -1.69
CA MET A 55 -0.35 -6.20 -1.30
C MET A 55 -0.22 -5.92 0.21
N ARG A 56 -0.42 -6.94 1.06
CA ARG A 56 -0.28 -6.78 2.52
C ARG A 56 1.14 -6.48 2.93
N ILE A 57 2.13 -7.11 2.31
CA ILE A 57 3.55 -6.82 2.52
C ILE A 57 3.86 -5.37 2.12
N ALA A 58 3.41 -4.92 0.96
CA ALA A 58 3.60 -3.56 0.49
C ALA A 58 2.95 -2.55 1.46
N ARG A 59 1.71 -2.80 1.90
CA ARG A 59 1.02 -1.96 2.91
C ARG A 59 1.80 -1.90 4.22
N ALA A 60 2.28 -3.05 4.72
CA ALA A 60 3.08 -3.09 5.94
C ALA A 60 4.39 -2.32 5.78
N MET A 61 5.08 -2.45 4.65
CA MET A 61 6.31 -1.70 4.36
C MET A 61 6.08 -0.19 4.32
N VAL A 62 5.02 0.26 3.66
CA VAL A 62 4.67 1.70 3.61
C VAL A 62 4.37 2.25 5.01
N HIS A 63 3.78 1.43 5.88
CA HIS A 63 3.44 1.85 7.23
C HIS A 63 4.64 1.87 8.20
N PHE A 64 5.46 0.82 8.20
CA PHE A 64 6.55 0.66 9.17
C PHE A 64 7.89 1.22 8.69
N ALA A 65 8.13 1.28 7.38
CA ALA A 65 9.40 1.69 6.79
C ALA A 65 9.19 2.55 5.52
N PRO A 66 8.53 3.73 5.64
CA PRO A 66 8.13 4.55 4.50
C PRO A 66 9.31 4.98 3.62
N ASP A 67 10.44 5.36 4.22
CA ASP A 67 11.63 5.77 3.46
C ASP A 67 12.23 4.61 2.66
N ARG A 68 12.18 3.40 3.22
CA ARG A 68 12.66 2.19 2.55
C ARG A 68 11.72 1.78 1.42
N ALA A 69 10.42 1.89 1.65
CA ALA A 69 9.42 1.65 0.61
C ALA A 69 9.57 2.63 -0.57
N ALA A 70 9.86 3.91 -0.29
CA ALA A 70 10.09 4.91 -1.32
C ALA A 70 11.34 4.61 -2.16
N ARG A 71 12.45 4.19 -1.52
CA ARG A 71 13.66 3.77 -2.23
C ARG A 71 13.41 2.54 -3.09
N LEU A 72 12.74 1.51 -2.56
CA LEU A 72 12.40 0.32 -3.33
C LEU A 72 11.50 0.63 -4.54
N LEU A 73 10.56 1.58 -4.39
CA LEU A 73 9.73 2.02 -5.52
C LEU A 73 10.54 2.76 -6.58
N SER A 74 11.48 3.61 -6.16
CA SER A 74 12.41 4.30 -7.05
C SER A 74 13.30 3.30 -7.81
N GLU A 75 13.89 2.33 -7.09
CA GLU A 75 14.69 1.24 -7.68
C GLU A 75 13.86 0.38 -8.65
N ALA A 76 12.62 0.04 -8.29
CA ALA A 76 11.72 -0.73 -9.15
C ALA A 76 11.30 0.03 -10.42
N SER A 77 11.37 1.36 -10.40
CA SER A 77 11.13 2.23 -11.57
C SER A 77 12.40 2.52 -12.38
N ASP A 78 13.52 1.85 -12.08
CA ASP A 78 14.83 2.10 -12.71
C ASP A 78 15.27 3.58 -12.61
N GLY A 79 14.86 4.26 -11.52
CA GLY A 79 15.13 5.68 -11.28
C GLY A 79 14.20 6.67 -12.01
N GLU A 80 13.18 6.21 -12.75
CA GLU A 80 12.19 7.09 -13.39
C GLU A 80 11.40 7.90 -12.36
N ILE A 81 11.15 7.31 -11.19
CA ILE A 81 10.55 7.98 -10.04
C ILE A 81 11.65 8.24 -9.00
N SER A 82 11.87 9.51 -8.63
CA SER A 82 12.82 9.83 -7.57
C SER A 82 12.33 9.31 -6.21
N PRO A 83 13.23 8.99 -5.25
CA PRO A 83 12.83 8.54 -3.91
C PRO A 83 11.95 9.56 -3.17
N GLU A 84 12.15 10.85 -3.38
CA GLU A 84 11.32 11.91 -2.78
C GLU A 84 9.90 11.89 -3.36
N LEU A 85 9.78 11.75 -4.70
CA LEU A 85 8.51 11.65 -5.40
C LEU A 85 7.76 10.37 -5.00
N ALA A 86 8.44 9.23 -4.99
CA ALA A 86 7.92 7.97 -4.52
C ALA A 86 7.40 8.08 -3.07
N GLY A 87 8.16 8.72 -2.19
CA GLY A 87 7.75 8.96 -0.81
C GLY A 87 6.51 9.85 -0.70
N MET A 88 6.40 10.89 -1.53
CA MET A 88 5.20 11.73 -1.58
C MET A 88 3.97 10.94 -2.06
N MET A 89 4.10 10.17 -3.14
CA MET A 89 3.02 9.34 -3.67
C MET A 89 2.54 8.29 -2.66
N LEU A 90 3.47 7.57 -2.02
CA LEU A 90 3.14 6.58 -0.99
C LEU A 90 2.43 7.19 0.22
N ARG A 91 2.87 8.36 0.69
CA ARG A 91 2.20 9.09 1.78
C ARG A 91 0.80 9.55 1.39
N GLN A 92 0.61 9.97 0.15
CA GLN A 92 -0.68 10.41 -0.37
C GLN A 92 -1.67 9.24 -0.47
N ILE A 93 -1.22 8.10 -1.01
CA ILE A 93 -1.98 6.84 -1.04
C ILE A 93 -2.34 6.39 0.38
N ALA A 94 -1.38 6.45 1.32
CA ALA A 94 -1.62 6.06 2.71
C ALA A 94 -2.63 6.95 3.44
N LYS A 95 -2.74 8.24 3.07
CA LYS A 95 -3.73 9.17 3.61
C LYS A 95 -5.13 8.99 3.00
N GLY A 96 -5.30 8.09 2.02
CA GLY A 96 -6.58 7.86 1.36
C GLY A 96 -7.07 9.02 0.50
N ASN A 97 -6.20 10.00 0.23
CA ASN A 97 -6.48 11.08 -0.71
C ASN A 97 -5.80 10.71 -2.03
N PRO A 98 -6.45 10.00 -2.96
CA PRO A 98 -5.87 9.83 -4.28
C PRO A 98 -5.54 11.23 -4.79
N ALA A 99 -4.32 11.46 -5.25
CA ALA A 99 -4.09 12.61 -6.14
C ALA A 99 -5.16 12.49 -7.20
N ASP A 100 -5.89 13.59 -7.45
CA ASP A 100 -6.83 13.68 -8.56
C ASP A 100 -6.23 12.93 -9.73
N GLN A 101 -7.00 12.00 -10.28
CA GLN A 101 -6.67 11.35 -11.53
C GLN A 101 -6.40 12.48 -12.50
N THR A 102 -5.13 12.80 -12.72
CA THR A 102 -4.74 13.59 -13.87
C THR A 102 -5.02 12.65 -15.02
N ASP A 103 -6.27 12.70 -15.49
CA ASP A 103 -6.64 12.28 -16.82
C ASP A 103 -5.55 12.86 -17.71
N THR A 104 -4.70 11.98 -18.24
CA THR A 104 -3.81 12.31 -19.35
C THR A 104 -4.74 12.63 -20.52
N THR A 105 -5.29 13.84 -20.48
CA THR A 105 -6.02 14.49 -21.55
C THR A 105 -4.95 14.76 -22.58
N ILE A 106 -4.79 13.80 -23.49
CA ILE A 106 -4.06 14.01 -24.73
C ILE A 106 -4.59 15.31 -25.32
N ASN A 107 -3.71 16.30 -25.40
CA ASN A 107 -3.94 17.60 -26.02
C ASN A 107 -4.56 17.40 -27.42
N ASN A 108 -5.89 17.42 -27.52
CA ASN A 108 -6.55 17.71 -28.79
C ASN A 108 -6.88 19.19 -28.82
N ARG A 109 -5.86 19.98 -29.14
CA ARG A 109 -5.97 21.42 -29.31
C ARG A 109 -6.62 21.68 -30.68
N GLY A 110 -7.88 22.13 -30.66
CA GLY A 110 -8.49 22.90 -31.74
C GLY A 110 -9.75 22.30 -32.35
N ILE A 111 -10.92 22.83 -31.97
CA ILE A 111 -11.83 23.59 -32.85
C ILE A 111 -13.01 24.06 -31.99
N ASN A 112 -13.22 25.38 -31.98
CA ASN A 112 -14.38 26.07 -31.41
C ASN A 112 -15.66 25.73 -32.19
N GLY A 113 -16.75 25.41 -31.47
CA GLY A 113 -18.11 25.37 -32.02
C GLY A 113 -19.14 25.63 -30.90
N PRO A 114 -20.17 26.49 -31.11
CA PRO A 114 -21.01 26.96 -30.02
C PRO A 114 -22.13 25.99 -29.59
N LYS A 115 -22.26 25.90 -28.27
CA LYS A 115 -23.42 25.63 -27.38
C LYS A 115 -24.76 25.23 -28.05
N PHE A 116 -25.29 24.07 -27.65
CA PHE A 116 -26.74 23.90 -27.47
C PHE A 116 -27.07 23.36 -26.08
N ILE A 117 -28.07 24.00 -25.51
CA ILE A 117 -28.63 23.85 -24.17
C ILE A 117 -29.81 22.89 -24.33
N THR A 118 -29.92 21.90 -23.48
CA THR A 118 -31.12 21.03 -23.42
C THR A 118 -32.28 21.80 -22.79
N VAL A 119 -33.42 21.82 -23.49
CA VAL A 119 -34.79 22.12 -23.03
C VAL A 119 -35.68 21.36 -24.04
N ASP A 120 -36.57 20.41 -23.77
CA ASP A 120 -37.09 19.72 -22.57
C ASP A 120 -36.94 18.20 -22.75
#